data_AF-A0A9D2AF31-F1
#
_entry.id   AF-A0A9D2AF31-F1
#
_cell.length_a   1.000
_cell.length_b   1.000
_cell.length_c   1.000
_cell.angle_alpha   90.00
_cell.angle_beta   90.00
_cell.angle_gamma   90.00
#
_symmetry.space_group_name_H-M   'P 1'
#
loop_
_entity.id
_entity.type
_entity.pdbx_description
1 polymer ?
#
loop_
_entity_poly.entity_id
_entity_poly.type
_entity_poly.pdbx_seq_one_letter_code
_entity_poly.pdbx_strand_id
1 'polypeptide(L)'
;MEKEETALKAKWKAAPLPAKLAAAMAALVFLAMLALNCLTPYVADDYTFSFSYATGERLTGLWDVLQSQWYHYFHWSGRFIIKCLAQFFTVLPKGVFDLLNAAVYAGLGLVLHRLAQGQRQRFAPVVLALIYLSLWMVSPVFGQTNLWMCGSFNYLWATFFCAAALLPYALHFHRPLSPRRWLAPACLLGGLVAGWASENTSAGLLVALVLCVGFFLWRDKKAPLWAWLGLLGALAGFALLILAPGNYQRQDAAADPRGPLTVLAVRFLTALDKLVSGGGLVLLVLFAALFCLLALQKPKASGLLWPLVLFAAALGANFAMILSPVYYDRSTHGVFTFLTAACAACAVQLEGREVRRVLAAGAAGLTMAAAVQFVWAGYDIASFFAMKQTRASELAARAAAGEAEVVTYAIEPYTRWCSGWGLPDLRQDPDDWVCADTAKYYGLDSLSADEARTYPFPGKTNTAFETGEIPDI
;
A
#
# COMPACT_ATOMS: atom_id res chain seq x y z
N MET A 1 -22.75 -3.23 -28.00
CA MET A 1 -21.38 -2.79 -28.31
C MET A 1 -21.34 -1.47 -29.07
N GLU A 2 -21.75 -1.39 -30.34
CA GLU A 2 -21.55 -0.16 -31.16
C GLU A 2 -22.28 1.09 -30.62
N LYS A 3 -23.54 0.96 -30.17
CA LYS A 3 -24.27 2.06 -29.51
C LYS A 3 -23.62 2.51 -28.19
N GLU A 4 -23.02 1.58 -27.47
CA GLU A 4 -22.40 1.81 -26.17
C GLU A 4 -21.05 2.51 -26.32
N GLU A 5 -20.28 2.09 -27.32
CA GLU A 5 -19.04 2.73 -27.75
C GLU A 5 -19.29 4.15 -28.28
N THR A 6 -20.36 4.34 -29.05
CA THR A 6 -20.78 5.66 -29.56
C THR A 6 -21.18 6.59 -28.41
N ALA A 7 -21.90 6.07 -27.41
CA ALA A 7 -22.29 6.82 -26.21
C ALA A 7 -21.08 7.19 -25.33
N LEU A 8 -20.09 6.29 -25.18
CA LEU A 8 -18.83 6.56 -24.49
C LEU A 8 -17.99 7.61 -25.21
N LYS A 9 -17.86 7.50 -26.53
CA LYS A 9 -17.17 8.50 -27.38
C LYS A 9 -17.83 9.88 -27.28
N ALA A 10 -19.16 9.95 -27.27
CA ALA A 10 -19.90 11.20 -27.11
C ALA A 10 -19.71 11.82 -25.71
N LYS A 11 -19.82 11.01 -24.64
CA LYS A 11 -19.54 11.44 -23.25
C LYS A 11 -18.11 11.94 -23.08
N TRP A 12 -17.13 11.25 -23.67
CA TRP A 12 -15.73 11.69 -23.64
C TRP A 12 -15.54 13.01 -24.38
N LYS A 13 -16.09 13.17 -25.59
CA LYS A 13 -16.01 14.44 -26.33
C LYS A 13 -16.56 15.62 -25.52
N ALA A 14 -17.69 15.42 -24.82
CA ALA A 14 -18.33 16.42 -23.98
C ALA A 14 -17.63 16.69 -22.62
N ALA A 15 -16.69 15.83 -22.18
CA ALA A 15 -16.03 16.00 -20.90
C ALA A 15 -15.11 17.24 -20.89
N PRO A 16 -15.05 17.98 -19.76
CA PRO A 16 -14.19 19.14 -19.64
C PRO A 16 -12.70 18.74 -19.74
N LEU A 17 -11.88 19.57 -20.39
CA LEU A 17 -10.44 19.31 -20.60
C LEU A 17 -9.68 18.88 -19.33
N PRO A 18 -9.94 19.46 -18.15
CA PRO A 18 -9.41 18.95 -16.88
C PRO A 18 -9.67 17.48 -16.58
N ALA A 19 -10.89 16.99 -16.81
CA ALA A 19 -11.26 15.61 -16.55
C ALA A 19 -10.57 14.67 -17.53
N LYS A 20 -10.41 15.09 -18.79
CA LYS A 20 -9.65 14.34 -19.81
C LYS A 20 -8.18 14.19 -19.42
N LEU A 21 -7.57 15.26 -18.92
CA LEU A 21 -6.18 15.25 -18.48
C LEU A 21 -5.98 14.34 -17.25
N ALA A 22 -6.87 14.43 -16.26
CA ALA A 22 -6.83 13.54 -15.09
C ALA A 22 -6.90 12.06 -15.50
N ALA A 23 -7.82 11.73 -16.39
CA ALA A 23 -7.99 10.37 -16.89
C ALA A 23 -6.76 9.90 -17.71
N ALA A 24 -6.18 10.76 -18.55
CA ALA A 24 -4.97 10.43 -19.30
C ALA A 24 -3.76 10.17 -18.37
N MET A 25 -3.58 10.99 -17.34
CA MET A 25 -2.51 10.80 -16.35
C MET A 25 -2.70 9.49 -15.56
N ALA A 26 -3.92 9.22 -15.10
CA ALA A 26 -4.22 7.97 -14.40
C ALA A 26 -4.08 6.75 -15.31
N ALA A 27 -4.44 6.85 -16.59
CA ALA A 27 -4.26 5.79 -17.57
C ALA A 27 -2.78 5.50 -17.84
N LEU A 28 -1.93 6.53 -17.94
CA LEU A 28 -0.49 6.36 -18.08
C LEU A 28 0.11 5.62 -16.87
N VAL A 29 -0.24 6.04 -15.66
CA VAL A 29 0.21 5.38 -14.42
C VAL A 29 -0.33 3.95 -14.34
N PHE A 30 -1.59 3.73 -14.71
CA PHE A 30 -2.20 2.41 -14.77
C PHE A 30 -1.42 1.48 -15.71
N LEU A 31 -1.12 1.91 -16.94
CA LEU A 31 -0.37 1.10 -17.90
C LEU A 31 1.06 0.82 -17.43
N ALA A 32 1.73 1.80 -16.83
CA ALA A 32 3.06 1.62 -16.25
C ALA A 32 3.02 0.58 -15.12
N MET A 33 2.07 0.70 -14.19
CA MET A 33 1.90 -0.25 -13.10
C MET A 33 1.48 -1.63 -13.59
N LEU A 34 0.64 -1.73 -14.61
CA LEU A 34 0.23 -3.01 -15.20
C LEU A 34 1.44 -3.74 -15.77
N ALA A 35 2.31 -3.04 -16.51
CA ALA A 35 3.55 -3.62 -17.02
C ALA A 35 4.44 -4.17 -15.89
N LEU A 36 4.61 -3.41 -14.79
CA LEU A 36 5.39 -3.87 -13.64
C LEU A 36 4.75 -5.06 -12.92
N ASN A 37 3.41 -5.09 -12.78
CA ASN A 37 2.70 -6.21 -12.15
C ASN A 37 2.79 -7.50 -12.98
N CYS A 38 2.63 -7.39 -14.30
CA CYS A 38 2.80 -8.52 -15.22
C CYS A 38 4.23 -9.12 -15.14
N LEU A 39 5.23 -8.26 -14.89
CA LEU A 39 6.63 -8.67 -14.68
C LEU A 39 6.95 -8.98 -13.21
N THR A 40 5.98 -9.07 -12.31
CA THR A 40 6.23 -9.45 -10.92
C THR A 40 5.77 -10.90 -10.72
N PRO A 41 6.65 -11.87 -10.42
CA PRO A 41 6.25 -13.25 -10.17
C PRO A 41 5.69 -13.43 -8.75
N TYR A 42 5.20 -14.64 -8.44
CA TYR A 42 4.90 -15.00 -7.05
C TYR A 42 6.18 -15.03 -6.20
N VAL A 43 6.12 -14.40 -5.03
CA VAL A 43 7.26 -14.29 -4.10
C VAL A 43 6.81 -14.51 -2.65
N ALA A 44 7.71 -15.04 -1.82
CA ALA A 44 7.53 -15.15 -0.37
C ALA A 44 6.16 -15.75 0.00
N ASP A 45 5.37 -15.07 0.84
CA ASP A 45 4.08 -15.55 1.34
C ASP A 45 3.07 -15.91 0.23
N ASP A 46 3.24 -15.46 -1.02
CA ASP A 46 2.31 -15.80 -2.10
C ASP A 46 2.14 -17.33 -2.26
N TYR A 47 3.19 -18.10 -1.99
CA TYR A 47 3.15 -19.57 -1.97
C TYR A 47 2.31 -20.08 -0.79
N THR A 48 2.56 -19.59 0.43
CA THR A 48 1.79 -19.91 1.64
C THR A 48 0.30 -19.62 1.47
N PHE A 49 -0.03 -18.44 0.92
CA PHE A 49 -1.41 -17.99 0.70
C PHE A 49 -2.13 -18.75 -0.42
N SER A 50 -1.46 -19.67 -1.11
CA SER A 50 -2.08 -20.61 -2.04
C SER A 50 -2.74 -21.81 -1.35
N PHE A 51 -2.48 -22.01 -0.05
CA PHE A 51 -2.97 -23.14 0.73
C PHE A 51 -3.90 -22.72 1.87
N SER A 52 -4.79 -23.63 2.25
CA SER A 52 -5.69 -23.48 3.39
C SER A 52 -4.93 -23.56 4.70
N TYR A 53 -5.11 -22.58 5.59
CA TYR A 53 -4.53 -22.63 6.94
C TYR A 53 -5.23 -23.68 7.83
N ALA A 54 -6.43 -24.13 7.46
CA ALA A 54 -7.21 -25.09 8.23
C ALA A 54 -6.91 -26.54 7.84
N THR A 55 -6.70 -26.81 6.55
CA THR A 55 -6.54 -28.18 6.03
C THR A 55 -5.15 -28.44 5.45
N GLY A 56 -4.40 -27.39 5.13
CA GLY A 56 -3.13 -27.49 4.41
C GLY A 56 -3.30 -27.76 2.91
N GLU A 57 -4.51 -27.94 2.39
CA GLU A 57 -4.73 -28.26 0.97
C GLU A 57 -4.71 -27.01 0.08
N ARG A 58 -4.48 -27.20 -1.23
CA ARG A 58 -4.49 -26.11 -2.22
C ARG A 58 -5.89 -25.52 -2.31
N LEU A 59 -6.00 -24.20 -2.27
CA LEU A 59 -7.28 -23.50 -2.39
C LEU A 59 -7.85 -23.66 -3.80
N THR A 60 -9.15 -23.99 -3.89
CA THR A 60 -9.85 -24.18 -5.18
C THR A 60 -10.99 -23.21 -5.41
N GLY A 61 -11.53 -22.61 -4.34
CA GLY A 61 -12.66 -21.69 -4.44
C GLY A 61 -12.85 -20.77 -3.25
N LEU A 62 -13.87 -19.90 -3.36
CA LEU A 62 -14.18 -18.89 -2.35
C LEU A 62 -14.53 -19.50 -0.98
N TRP A 63 -15.18 -20.66 -0.95
CA TRP A 63 -15.56 -21.30 0.31
C TRP A 63 -14.34 -21.76 1.10
N ASP A 64 -13.37 -22.38 0.42
CA ASP A 64 -12.08 -22.77 1.02
C ASP A 64 -11.37 -21.56 1.61
N VAL A 65 -11.37 -20.43 0.90
CA VAL A 65 -10.79 -19.16 1.37
C VAL A 65 -11.47 -18.70 2.66
N LEU A 66 -12.80 -18.69 2.71
CA LEU A 66 -13.53 -18.25 3.91
C LEU A 66 -13.28 -19.16 5.11
N GLN A 67 -13.24 -20.48 4.91
CA GLN A 67 -12.92 -21.45 5.97
C GLN A 67 -11.49 -21.29 6.47
N SER A 68 -10.53 -21.17 5.55
CA SER A 68 -9.12 -20.93 5.85
C SER A 68 -8.93 -19.62 6.62
N GLN A 69 -9.60 -18.54 6.20
CA GLN A 69 -9.49 -17.24 6.86
C GLN A 69 -10.22 -17.17 8.20
N TRP A 70 -11.30 -17.94 8.36
CA TRP A 70 -11.91 -18.13 9.68
C TRP A 70 -10.89 -18.74 10.64
N TYR A 71 -10.23 -19.84 10.26
CA TYR A 71 -9.17 -20.45 11.07
C TYR A 71 -8.02 -19.46 11.34
N HIS A 72 -7.54 -18.79 10.30
CA HIS A 72 -6.45 -17.80 10.40
C HIS A 72 -6.80 -16.63 11.34
N TYR A 73 -8.07 -16.18 11.39
CA TYR A 73 -8.52 -15.13 12.32
C TYR A 73 -8.37 -15.53 13.79
N PHE A 74 -8.70 -16.77 14.12
CA PHE A 74 -8.62 -17.27 15.49
C PHE A 74 -7.22 -17.68 15.91
N HIS A 75 -6.33 -18.04 14.97
CA HIS A 75 -5.03 -18.65 15.30
C HIS A 75 -3.80 -17.85 14.87
N TRP A 76 -3.91 -16.90 13.92
CA TRP A 76 -2.73 -16.23 13.35
C TRP A 76 -2.80 -14.71 13.28
N SER A 77 -3.85 -14.13 12.71
CA SER A 77 -3.93 -12.67 12.53
C SER A 77 -5.34 -12.16 12.33
N GLY A 78 -5.62 -11.00 12.91
CA GLY A 78 -6.90 -10.30 12.78
C GLY A 78 -7.17 -9.65 11.43
N ARG A 79 -6.21 -9.66 10.47
CA ARG A 79 -6.35 -9.03 9.14
C ARG A 79 -7.28 -9.81 8.21
N PHE A 80 -8.53 -10.03 8.59
CA PHE A 80 -9.43 -10.93 7.90
C PHE A 80 -9.72 -10.51 6.44
N ILE A 81 -10.16 -9.27 6.21
CA ILE A 81 -10.60 -8.81 4.87
C ILE A 81 -9.46 -8.87 3.87
N ILE A 82 -8.31 -8.32 4.25
CA ILE A 82 -7.14 -8.22 3.39
C ILE A 82 -6.55 -9.61 3.10
N LYS A 83 -6.59 -10.53 4.06
CA LYS A 83 -6.08 -11.89 3.89
C LYS A 83 -7.05 -12.78 3.10
N CYS A 84 -8.37 -12.53 3.21
CA CYS A 84 -9.36 -13.09 2.27
C CYS A 84 -9.05 -12.69 0.84
N LEU A 85 -8.73 -11.41 0.58
CA LEU A 85 -8.34 -10.97 -0.76
C LEU A 85 -7.05 -11.66 -1.20
N ALA A 86 -6.01 -11.69 -0.37
CA ALA A 86 -4.75 -12.36 -0.70
C ALA A 86 -4.97 -13.83 -1.13
N GLN A 87 -5.69 -14.64 -0.35
CA GLN A 87 -6.00 -16.03 -0.71
C GLN A 87 -6.96 -16.15 -1.91
N PHE A 88 -7.93 -15.25 -2.05
CA PHE A 88 -8.86 -15.34 -3.18
C PHE A 88 -8.15 -15.10 -4.52
N PHE A 89 -7.15 -14.22 -4.55
CA PHE A 89 -6.39 -13.93 -5.75
C PHE A 89 -5.31 -14.97 -6.10
N THR A 90 -5.00 -15.92 -5.20
CA THR A 90 -4.18 -17.10 -5.56
C THR A 90 -4.99 -18.19 -6.27
N VAL A 91 -6.33 -18.18 -6.12
CA VAL A 91 -7.25 -19.07 -6.86
C VAL A 91 -7.51 -18.57 -8.29
N LEU A 92 -7.52 -17.24 -8.48
CA LEU A 92 -7.74 -16.62 -9.79
C LEU A 92 -6.47 -16.63 -10.65
N PRO A 93 -6.59 -16.53 -11.99
CA PRO A 93 -5.45 -16.28 -12.84
C PRO A 93 -4.72 -15.00 -12.42
N LYS A 94 -3.39 -15.07 -12.29
CA LYS A 94 -2.55 -13.95 -11.81
C LYS A 94 -2.80 -12.64 -12.57
N GLY A 95 -3.07 -12.70 -13.87
CA GLY A 95 -3.36 -11.50 -14.67
C GLY A 95 -4.57 -10.68 -14.17
N VAL A 96 -5.52 -11.30 -13.45
CA VAL A 96 -6.64 -10.58 -12.83
C VAL A 96 -6.15 -9.73 -11.66
N PHE A 97 -5.24 -10.27 -10.83
CA PHE A 97 -4.55 -9.50 -9.80
C PHE A 97 -3.77 -8.34 -10.43
N ASP A 98 -2.98 -8.61 -11.46
CA ASP A 98 -2.11 -7.59 -12.09
C ASP A 98 -2.93 -6.40 -12.59
N LEU A 99 -4.08 -6.66 -13.23
CA LEU A 99 -5.02 -5.66 -13.71
C LEU A 99 -5.62 -4.82 -12.56
N LEU A 100 -6.14 -5.50 -11.53
CA LEU A 100 -6.84 -4.81 -10.44
C LEU A 100 -5.87 -4.07 -9.52
N ASN A 101 -4.69 -4.62 -9.27
CA ASN A 101 -3.67 -3.99 -8.45
C ASN A 101 -3.14 -2.71 -9.12
N ALA A 102 -2.91 -2.73 -10.45
CA ALA A 102 -2.59 -1.52 -11.21
C ALA A 102 -3.71 -0.47 -11.15
N ALA A 103 -4.98 -0.90 -11.22
CA ALA A 103 -6.14 -0.02 -11.08
C ALA A 103 -6.24 0.60 -9.69
N VAL A 104 -5.94 -0.15 -8.62
CA VAL A 104 -5.94 0.35 -7.25
C VAL A 104 -4.83 1.38 -7.02
N TYR A 105 -3.62 1.16 -7.54
CA TYR A 105 -2.55 2.15 -7.45
C TYR A 105 -2.91 3.46 -8.18
N ALA A 106 -3.41 3.37 -9.41
CA ALA A 106 -3.88 4.53 -10.16
C ALA A 106 -5.04 5.22 -9.43
N GLY A 107 -6.00 4.44 -8.91
CA GLY A 107 -7.14 4.90 -8.13
C GLY A 107 -6.73 5.62 -6.83
N LEU A 108 -5.71 5.13 -6.12
CA LEU A 108 -5.19 5.75 -4.91
C LEU A 108 -4.74 7.18 -5.19
N GLY A 109 -3.95 7.41 -6.25
CA GLY A 109 -3.54 8.78 -6.62
C GLY A 109 -4.72 9.71 -6.91
N LEU A 110 -5.77 9.21 -7.57
CA LEU A 110 -7.00 9.97 -7.82
C LEU A 110 -7.77 10.27 -6.52
N VAL A 111 -7.85 9.31 -5.60
CA VAL A 111 -8.48 9.49 -4.28
C VAL A 111 -7.72 10.53 -3.48
N LEU A 112 -6.39 10.45 -3.40
CA LEU A 112 -5.54 11.43 -2.70
C LEU A 112 -5.67 12.83 -3.32
N HIS A 113 -5.70 12.91 -4.65
CA HIS A 113 -5.93 14.17 -5.35
C HIS A 113 -7.29 14.77 -4.98
N ARG A 114 -8.33 13.92 -4.91
CA ARG A 114 -9.66 14.35 -4.51
C ARG A 114 -9.75 14.73 -3.02
N LEU A 115 -9.02 14.04 -2.14
CA LEU A 115 -8.87 14.42 -0.73
C LEU A 115 -8.23 15.80 -0.60
N ALA A 116 -7.15 16.07 -1.34
CA ALA A 116 -6.48 17.36 -1.33
C ALA A 116 -7.39 18.47 -1.90
N GLN A 117 -7.97 18.22 -3.08
CA GLN A 117 -8.74 19.22 -3.82
C GLN A 117 -10.09 19.54 -3.16
N GLY A 118 -10.74 18.55 -2.55
CA GLY A 118 -12.07 18.70 -1.98
C GLY A 118 -13.12 19.04 -3.03
N GLN A 119 -13.95 20.05 -2.75
CA GLN A 119 -14.97 20.54 -3.70
C GLN A 119 -14.50 21.74 -4.55
N ARG A 120 -13.19 21.99 -4.65
CA ARG A 120 -12.68 23.08 -5.50
C ARG A 120 -12.95 22.79 -6.98
N GLN A 121 -13.32 23.82 -7.72
CA GLN A 121 -13.74 23.72 -9.14
C GLN A 121 -12.56 23.55 -10.09
N ARG A 122 -11.38 24.09 -9.74
CA ARG A 122 -10.19 24.04 -10.60
C ARG A 122 -9.40 22.76 -10.33
N PHE A 123 -9.30 21.92 -11.36
CA PHE A 123 -8.38 20.77 -11.37
C PHE A 123 -6.93 21.22 -11.32
N ALA A 124 -6.12 20.54 -10.51
CA ALA A 124 -4.70 20.85 -10.32
C ALA A 124 -3.84 19.69 -10.84
N PRO A 125 -3.59 19.60 -12.17
CA PRO A 125 -2.86 18.48 -12.76
C PRO A 125 -1.44 18.31 -12.20
N VAL A 126 -0.74 19.42 -11.93
CA VAL A 126 0.60 19.41 -11.31
C VAL A 126 0.56 18.72 -9.95
N VAL A 127 -0.49 18.93 -9.15
CA VAL A 127 -0.63 18.28 -7.84
C VAL A 127 -0.91 16.78 -8.01
N LEU A 128 -1.71 16.38 -8.99
CA LEU A 128 -1.90 14.95 -9.29
C LEU A 128 -0.59 14.28 -9.72
N ALA A 129 0.23 14.95 -10.56
CA ALA A 129 1.55 14.44 -10.94
C ALA A 129 2.46 14.29 -9.71
N LEU A 130 2.53 15.32 -8.86
CA LEU A 130 3.33 15.28 -7.62
C LEU A 130 2.88 14.18 -6.65
N ILE A 131 1.57 13.87 -6.59
CA ILE A 131 1.07 12.74 -5.79
C ILE A 131 1.64 11.42 -6.31
N TYR A 132 1.52 11.12 -7.61
CA TYR A 132 2.05 9.87 -8.17
C TYR A 132 3.57 9.78 -8.05
N LEU A 133 4.28 10.88 -8.33
CA LEU A 133 5.73 10.96 -8.17
C LEU A 133 6.13 10.71 -6.71
N SER A 134 5.39 11.29 -5.76
CA SER A 134 5.63 11.05 -4.34
C SER A 134 5.44 9.59 -3.98
N LEU A 135 4.32 8.95 -4.36
CA LEU A 135 4.06 7.52 -4.08
C LEU A 135 5.16 6.60 -4.64
N TRP A 136 5.73 6.93 -5.81
CA TRP A 136 6.84 6.20 -6.42
C TRP A 136 8.18 6.40 -5.70
N MET A 137 8.49 7.65 -5.35
CA MET A 137 9.83 8.04 -4.88
C MET A 137 10.05 7.84 -3.39
N VAL A 138 9.01 7.98 -2.56
CA VAL A 138 9.17 8.00 -1.08
C VAL A 138 9.03 6.62 -0.44
N SER A 139 8.45 5.63 -1.15
CA SER A 139 8.23 4.29 -0.61
C SER A 139 9.56 3.57 -0.38
N PRO A 140 9.92 3.15 0.84
CA PRO A 140 11.22 2.55 1.11
C PRO A 140 11.37 1.18 0.46
N VAL A 141 10.28 0.41 0.36
CA VAL A 141 10.18 -0.93 -0.22
C VAL A 141 9.00 -0.95 -1.22
N PHE A 142 9.17 -0.27 -2.35
CA PHE A 142 8.08 -0.08 -3.33
C PHE A 142 7.52 -1.40 -3.86
N GLY A 143 8.41 -2.34 -4.22
CA GLY A 143 8.01 -3.65 -4.73
C GLY A 143 7.18 -4.44 -3.71
N GLN A 144 7.62 -4.47 -2.44
CA GLN A 144 6.89 -5.16 -1.37
C GLN A 144 5.51 -4.54 -1.10
N THR A 145 5.34 -3.23 -1.27
CA THR A 145 4.10 -2.53 -0.88
C THR A 145 3.11 -2.34 -2.03
N ASN A 146 3.58 -2.38 -3.28
CA ASN A 146 2.74 -2.06 -4.45
C ASN A 146 2.70 -3.15 -5.52
N LEU A 147 3.65 -4.09 -5.58
CA LEU A 147 3.72 -5.11 -6.64
C LEU A 147 3.56 -6.55 -6.11
N TRP A 148 4.24 -6.90 -5.02
CA TRP A 148 4.06 -8.17 -4.32
C TRP A 148 2.59 -8.38 -3.95
N MET A 149 2.00 -9.52 -4.29
CA MET A 149 0.55 -9.74 -4.11
C MET A 149 0.12 -9.66 -2.66
N CYS A 150 0.68 -10.49 -1.78
CA CYS A 150 0.32 -10.43 -0.35
C CYS A 150 0.67 -9.07 0.28
N GLY A 151 1.79 -8.48 -0.15
CA GLY A 151 2.22 -7.17 0.29
C GLY A 151 1.28 -6.04 -0.12
N SER A 152 0.85 -5.99 -1.39
CA SER A 152 -0.01 -4.93 -1.90
C SER A 152 -1.38 -4.93 -1.24
N PHE A 153 -1.95 -6.11 -0.93
CA PHE A 153 -3.17 -6.20 -0.15
C PHE A 153 -2.97 -5.60 1.26
N ASN A 154 -1.87 -5.95 1.93
CA ASN A 154 -1.55 -5.44 3.28
C ASN A 154 -1.31 -3.93 3.36
N TYR A 155 -0.85 -3.31 2.27
CA TYR A 155 -0.41 -1.90 2.31
C TYR A 155 -1.16 -1.02 1.31
N LEU A 156 -1.00 -1.25 0.00
CA LEU A 156 -1.63 -0.45 -1.05
C LEU A 156 -3.16 -0.48 -0.98
N TRP A 157 -3.77 -1.67 -0.96
CA TRP A 157 -5.23 -1.82 -0.92
C TRP A 157 -5.81 -1.34 0.41
N ALA A 158 -5.17 -1.69 1.52
CA ALA A 158 -5.57 -1.20 2.84
C ALA A 158 -5.56 0.34 2.90
N THR A 159 -4.51 0.96 2.35
CA THR A 159 -4.40 2.42 2.27
C THR A 159 -5.43 3.03 1.33
N PHE A 160 -5.72 2.39 0.20
CA PHE A 160 -6.79 2.79 -0.70
C PHE A 160 -8.16 2.79 0.00
N PHE A 161 -8.50 1.72 0.72
CA PHE A 161 -9.75 1.65 1.47
C PHE A 161 -9.84 2.75 2.54
N CYS A 162 -8.76 2.97 3.30
CA CYS A 162 -8.71 4.05 4.29
C CYS A 162 -8.86 5.44 3.67
N ALA A 163 -8.12 5.74 2.60
CA ALA A 163 -8.21 7.01 1.90
C ALA A 163 -9.59 7.23 1.27
N ALA A 164 -10.20 6.19 0.70
CA ALA A 164 -11.54 6.25 0.11
C ALA A 164 -12.62 6.47 1.18
N ALA A 165 -12.52 5.82 2.34
CA ALA A 165 -13.44 6.03 3.46
C ALA A 165 -13.39 7.47 4.02
N LEU A 166 -12.25 8.14 3.90
CA LEU A 166 -12.07 9.54 4.31
C LEU A 166 -12.69 10.54 3.31
N LEU A 167 -13.01 10.12 2.09
CA LEU A 167 -13.44 11.00 1.01
C LEU A 167 -14.73 11.81 1.30
N PRO A 168 -15.81 11.22 1.86
CA PRO A 168 -17.00 12.00 2.22
C PRO A 168 -16.71 13.08 3.26
N TYR A 169 -15.81 12.79 4.20
CA TYR A 169 -15.38 13.73 5.24
C TYR A 169 -14.62 14.91 4.61
N ALA A 170 -13.64 14.64 3.73
CA ALA A 170 -12.91 15.66 2.99
C ALA A 170 -13.85 16.59 2.19
N LEU A 171 -14.81 16.00 1.47
CA LEU A 171 -15.76 16.78 0.67
C LEU A 171 -16.68 17.64 1.56
N HIS A 172 -17.17 17.10 2.68
CA HIS A 172 -18.00 17.84 3.63
C HIS A 172 -17.22 18.91 4.40
N PHE A 173 -15.92 18.70 4.62
CA PHE A 173 -15.01 19.64 5.26
C PHE A 173 -14.99 20.98 4.52
N HIS A 174 -14.99 20.94 3.19
CA HIS A 174 -15.02 22.15 2.36
C HIS A 174 -16.40 22.75 2.19
N ARG A 175 -17.41 21.91 1.90
CA ARG A 175 -18.79 22.36 1.72
C ARG A 175 -19.75 21.25 2.14
N PRO A 176 -20.84 21.56 2.87
CA PRO A 176 -21.82 20.57 3.26
C PRO A 176 -22.32 19.74 2.07
N LEU A 177 -22.25 18.42 2.21
CA LEU A 177 -22.79 17.48 1.25
C LEU A 177 -24.32 17.49 1.28
N SER A 178 -24.94 17.38 0.10
CA SER A 178 -26.38 17.14 -0.01
C SER A 178 -26.76 15.83 0.70
N PRO A 179 -27.86 15.78 1.46
CA PRO A 179 -28.32 14.54 2.08
C PRO A 179 -28.63 13.49 1.01
N ARG A 180 -28.07 12.29 1.18
CA ARG A 180 -28.29 11.14 0.30
C ARG A 180 -28.53 9.91 1.16
N ARG A 181 -29.63 9.19 0.90
CA ARG A 181 -30.05 8.03 1.72
C ARG A 181 -28.99 6.92 1.75
N TRP A 182 -28.24 6.74 0.66
CA TRP A 182 -27.19 5.71 0.57
C TRP A 182 -25.87 6.10 1.25
N LEU A 183 -25.63 7.38 1.55
CA LEU A 183 -24.33 7.84 2.06
C LEU A 183 -24.05 7.31 3.46
N ALA A 184 -25.07 7.27 4.32
CA ALA A 184 -24.98 6.72 5.67
C ALA A 184 -24.55 5.23 5.69
N PRO A 185 -25.27 4.30 5.03
CA PRO A 185 -24.85 2.90 4.99
C PRO A 185 -23.52 2.71 4.24
N ALA A 186 -23.24 3.49 3.19
CA ALA A 186 -21.95 3.41 2.50
C ALA A 186 -20.77 3.83 3.39
N CYS A 187 -20.93 4.90 4.19
CA CYS A 187 -19.92 5.30 5.17
C CYS A 187 -19.74 4.25 6.27
N LEU A 188 -20.82 3.62 6.75
CA LEU A 188 -20.73 2.54 7.74
C LEU A 188 -19.90 1.36 7.22
N LEU A 189 -20.24 0.84 6.03
CA LEU A 189 -19.54 -0.29 5.42
C LEU A 189 -18.11 0.09 5.01
N GLY A 190 -17.91 1.26 4.40
CA GLY A 190 -16.60 1.76 4.04
C GLY A 190 -15.70 1.97 5.26
N GLY A 191 -16.27 2.48 6.36
CA GLY A 191 -15.60 2.58 7.66
C GLY A 191 -15.22 1.22 8.19
N LEU A 192 -16.14 0.25 8.20
CA LEU A 192 -15.89 -1.13 8.66
C LEU A 192 -14.73 -1.79 7.89
N VAL A 193 -14.77 -1.74 6.56
CA VAL A 193 -13.73 -2.31 5.70
C VAL A 193 -12.38 -1.61 5.93
N ALA A 194 -12.38 -0.28 5.97
CA ALA A 194 -11.17 0.48 6.18
C ALA A 194 -10.57 0.25 7.57
N GLY A 195 -11.39 0.27 8.64
CA GLY A 195 -10.97 0.02 10.01
C GLY A 195 -10.35 -1.37 10.20
N TRP A 196 -10.87 -2.38 9.49
CA TRP A 196 -10.39 -3.76 9.55
C TRP A 196 -9.21 -4.07 8.61
N ALA A 197 -8.69 -3.08 7.87
CA ALA A 197 -7.70 -3.32 6.82
C ALA A 197 -6.26 -3.44 7.33
N SER A 198 -5.80 -2.52 8.19
CA SER A 198 -4.39 -2.42 8.60
C SER A 198 -4.24 -1.73 9.95
N GLU A 199 -3.49 -2.29 10.88
CA GLU A 199 -3.44 -1.82 12.28
C GLU A 199 -3.00 -0.34 12.36
N ASN A 200 -1.97 0.02 11.61
CA ASN A 200 -1.44 1.37 11.63
C ASN A 200 -2.22 2.33 10.73
N THR A 201 -2.49 1.98 9.47
CA THR A 201 -3.21 2.87 8.54
C THR A 201 -4.66 3.12 9.00
N SER A 202 -5.33 2.12 9.57
CA SER A 202 -6.66 2.28 10.19
C SER A 202 -6.62 3.19 11.41
N ALA A 203 -5.58 3.12 12.24
CA ALA A 203 -5.42 4.04 13.37
C ALA A 203 -5.27 5.49 12.89
N GLY A 204 -4.49 5.73 11.83
CA GLY A 204 -4.41 7.04 11.18
C GLY A 204 -5.76 7.54 10.64
N LEU A 205 -6.53 6.66 10.00
CA LEU A 205 -7.89 6.97 9.58
C LEU A 205 -8.77 7.37 10.77
N LEU A 206 -8.77 6.62 11.86
CA LEU A 206 -9.57 6.92 13.06
C LEU A 206 -9.25 8.32 13.62
N VAL A 207 -7.96 8.67 13.70
CA VAL A 207 -7.53 10.03 14.07
C VAL A 207 -8.16 11.07 13.14
N ALA A 208 -8.08 10.86 11.82
CA ALA A 208 -8.67 11.77 10.85
C ALA A 208 -10.20 11.91 11.01
N LEU A 209 -10.90 10.79 11.21
CA LEU A 209 -12.36 10.76 11.35
C LEU A 209 -12.81 11.49 12.62
N VAL A 210 -12.14 11.24 13.76
CA VAL A 210 -12.43 11.92 15.03
C VAL A 210 -12.21 13.43 14.90
N LEU A 211 -11.10 13.85 14.29
CA LEU A 211 -10.84 15.28 14.07
C LEU A 211 -11.87 15.92 13.12
N CYS A 212 -12.30 15.21 12.08
CA CYS A 212 -13.36 15.69 11.18
C CYS A 212 -14.70 15.86 11.91
N VAL A 213 -15.13 14.86 12.68
CA VAL A 213 -16.37 14.92 13.46
C VAL A 213 -16.31 16.04 14.49
N GLY A 214 -15.20 16.17 15.23
CA GLY A 214 -14.96 17.27 16.17
C GLY A 214 -15.04 18.63 15.51
N PHE A 215 -14.44 18.79 14.32
CA PHE A 215 -14.54 20.01 13.53
C PHE A 215 -15.98 20.32 13.10
N PHE A 216 -16.76 19.33 12.65
CA PHE A 216 -18.17 19.52 12.29
C PHE A 216 -19.01 19.94 13.50
N LEU A 217 -18.79 19.34 14.66
CA LEU A 217 -19.43 19.75 15.91
C LEU A 217 -19.06 21.18 16.32
N TRP A 218 -17.79 21.57 16.15
CA TRP A 218 -17.35 22.92 16.47
C TRP A 218 -17.94 23.98 15.54
N ARG A 219 -17.82 23.75 14.21
CA ARG A 219 -18.23 24.67 13.13
C ARG A 219 -19.76 24.75 12.98
N ASP A 220 -20.41 23.59 12.89
CA ASP A 220 -21.82 23.48 12.49
C ASP A 220 -22.75 23.15 13.66
N LYS A 221 -22.21 22.97 14.88
CA LYS A 221 -22.92 22.52 16.11
C LYS A 221 -23.58 21.15 16.01
N LYS A 222 -23.44 20.47 14.86
CA LYS A 222 -23.93 19.12 14.61
C LYS A 222 -23.05 18.43 13.57
N ALA A 223 -22.83 17.13 13.76
CA ALA A 223 -22.22 16.27 12.75
C ALA A 223 -23.31 15.43 12.06
N PRO A 224 -23.26 15.25 10.73
CA PRO A 224 -24.27 14.49 10.02
C PRO A 224 -24.20 13.00 10.35
N LEU A 225 -25.33 12.29 10.29
CA LEU A 225 -25.44 10.87 10.65
C LEU A 225 -24.42 9.98 9.92
N TRP A 226 -24.18 10.21 8.62
CA TRP A 226 -23.21 9.43 7.85
C TRP A 226 -21.78 9.55 8.40
N ALA A 227 -21.42 10.69 9.01
CA ALA A 227 -20.10 10.91 9.59
C ALA A 227 -19.93 10.11 10.89
N TRP A 228 -21.00 10.01 11.69
CA TRP A 228 -21.03 9.15 12.88
C TRP A 228 -21.01 7.67 12.51
N LEU A 229 -21.80 7.26 11.52
CA LEU A 229 -21.84 5.87 11.09
C LEU A 229 -20.52 5.41 10.46
N GLY A 230 -19.83 6.27 9.71
CA GLY A 230 -18.50 5.93 9.21
C GLY A 230 -17.45 5.82 10.31
N LEU A 231 -17.51 6.66 11.34
CA LEU A 231 -16.64 6.53 12.52
C LEU A 231 -16.96 5.26 13.32
N LEU A 232 -18.25 4.96 13.53
CA LEU A 232 -18.70 3.74 14.19
C LEU A 232 -18.24 2.48 13.43
N GLY A 233 -18.40 2.48 12.11
CA GLY A 233 -17.91 1.41 11.24
C GLY A 233 -16.40 1.23 11.39
N ALA A 234 -15.62 2.32 11.30
CA ALA A 234 -14.17 2.27 11.46
C ALA A 234 -13.74 1.76 12.84
N LEU A 235 -14.41 2.18 13.92
CA LEU A 235 -14.16 1.69 15.27
C LEU A 235 -14.49 0.19 15.39
N ALA A 236 -15.62 -0.25 14.84
CA ALA A 236 -16.00 -1.67 14.85
C ALA A 236 -15.00 -2.52 14.07
N GLY A 237 -14.61 -2.09 12.87
CA GLY A 237 -13.62 -2.79 12.05
C GLY A 237 -12.24 -2.84 12.71
N PHE A 238 -11.83 -1.74 13.33
CA PHE A 238 -10.57 -1.68 14.08
C PHE A 238 -10.60 -2.57 15.32
N ALA A 239 -11.73 -2.63 16.03
CA ALA A 239 -11.90 -3.54 17.16
C ALA A 239 -11.80 -5.01 16.71
N LEU A 240 -12.46 -5.38 15.60
CA LEU A 240 -12.35 -6.73 15.02
C LEU A 240 -10.93 -7.08 14.60
N LEU A 241 -10.16 -6.11 14.13
CA LEU A 241 -8.76 -6.29 13.76
C LEU A 241 -7.86 -6.53 14.99
N ILE A 242 -7.96 -5.68 16.01
CA ILE A 242 -7.06 -5.70 17.16
C ILE A 242 -7.41 -6.81 18.14
N LEU A 243 -8.70 -7.02 18.42
CA LEU A 243 -9.18 -8.01 19.40
C LEU A 243 -9.21 -9.44 18.85
N ALA A 244 -8.74 -9.67 17.63
CA ALA A 244 -8.71 -10.98 17.03
C ALA A 244 -7.83 -11.95 17.87
N PRO A 245 -8.36 -13.13 18.26
CA PRO A 245 -7.62 -14.07 19.10
C PRO A 245 -6.28 -14.51 18.52
N GLY A 246 -6.18 -14.62 17.19
CA GLY A 246 -4.96 -15.04 16.51
C GLY A 246 -3.77 -14.11 16.75
N ASN A 247 -4.01 -12.81 16.97
CA ASN A 247 -2.95 -11.86 17.27
C ASN A 247 -2.24 -12.19 18.60
N TYR A 248 -2.96 -12.80 19.55
CA TYR A 248 -2.47 -13.10 20.90
C TYR A 248 -1.91 -14.51 21.02
N GLN A 249 -2.37 -15.47 20.20
CA GLN A 249 -1.77 -16.81 20.14
C GLN A 249 -0.34 -16.76 19.58
N ARG A 250 -0.07 -15.83 18.66
CA ARG A 250 1.28 -15.58 18.14
C ARG A 250 2.22 -14.94 19.17
N GLN A 251 1.72 -14.48 20.32
CA GLN A 251 2.55 -13.84 21.36
C GLN A 251 3.35 -14.83 22.23
N ASP A 252 3.71 -16.00 21.70
CA ASP A 252 4.84 -16.82 22.20
C ASP A 252 6.21 -16.16 21.95
N ALA A 253 6.25 -14.85 21.75
CA ALA A 253 7.48 -14.08 21.78
C ALA A 253 8.03 -14.16 23.20
N ALA A 254 9.21 -14.78 23.36
CA ALA A 254 9.98 -14.77 24.60
C ALA A 254 9.82 -13.42 25.29
N ALA A 255 9.49 -13.44 26.59
CA ALA A 255 9.23 -12.22 27.36
C ALA A 255 10.38 -11.23 27.11
N ASP A 256 10.04 -10.03 26.62
CA ASP A 256 11.05 -9.01 26.33
C ASP A 256 11.83 -8.76 27.64
N PRO A 257 13.16 -9.04 27.67
CA PRO A 257 13.92 -8.98 28.91
C PRO A 257 14.08 -7.55 29.44
N ARG A 258 13.66 -6.54 28.65
CA ARG A 258 13.72 -5.12 28.99
C ARG A 258 12.50 -4.71 29.83
N GLY A 259 12.69 -3.73 30.71
CA GLY A 259 11.58 -3.14 31.47
C GLY A 259 10.56 -2.42 30.57
N PRO A 260 9.29 -2.29 30.99
CA PRO A 260 8.19 -1.78 30.15
C PRO A 260 8.43 -0.35 29.63
N LEU A 261 9.07 0.50 30.42
CA LEU A 261 9.44 1.86 30.00
C LEU A 261 10.50 1.84 28.89
N THR A 262 11.49 0.95 28.98
CA THR A 262 12.51 0.79 27.95
C THR A 262 11.91 0.27 26.65
N VAL A 263 10.99 -0.70 26.73
CA VAL A 263 10.27 -1.20 25.56
C VAL A 263 9.49 -0.07 24.88
N LEU A 264 8.74 0.72 25.65
CA LEU A 264 7.99 1.85 25.11
C LEU A 264 8.91 2.90 24.48
N ALA A 265 10.02 3.24 25.15
CA ALA A 265 11.00 4.21 24.64
C ALA A 265 11.65 3.73 23.34
N VAL A 266 12.08 2.47 23.28
CA VAL A 266 12.68 1.89 22.05
C VAL A 266 11.67 1.92 20.92
N ARG A 267 10.42 1.48 21.15
CA ARG A 267 9.39 1.48 20.09
C ARG A 267 9.02 2.90 19.63
N PHE A 268 9.02 3.87 20.54
CA PHE A 268 8.85 5.29 20.19
C PHE A 268 10.01 5.81 19.34
N LEU A 269 11.26 5.51 19.72
CA LEU A 269 12.45 5.88 18.93
C LEU A 269 12.47 5.18 17.57
N THR A 270 12.04 3.91 17.47
CA THR A 270 11.87 3.21 16.20
C THR A 270 10.81 3.88 15.34
N ALA A 271 9.68 4.30 15.93
CA ALA A 271 8.65 5.03 15.18
C ALA A 271 9.17 6.39 14.69
N LEU A 272 10.00 7.09 15.48
CA LEU A 272 10.68 8.31 15.02
C LEU A 272 11.65 8.02 13.89
N ASP A 273 12.50 7.00 14.04
CA ASP A 273 13.44 6.58 13.01
C ASP A 273 12.72 6.27 11.70
N LYS A 274 11.67 5.44 11.69
CA LYS A 274 10.89 5.13 10.49
C LYS A 274 10.21 6.35 9.86
N LEU A 275 9.91 7.39 10.65
CA LEU A 275 9.32 8.63 10.17
C LEU A 275 10.36 9.57 9.53
N VAL A 276 11.59 9.58 10.01
CA VAL A 276 12.67 10.45 9.49
C VAL A 276 13.59 9.74 8.49
N SER A 277 13.62 8.42 8.51
CA SER A 277 14.37 7.59 7.57
C SER A 277 13.62 7.41 6.25
N GLY A 278 14.36 7.10 5.18
CA GLY A 278 13.81 6.98 3.84
C GLY A 278 13.17 8.27 3.32
N GLY A 279 11.96 8.16 2.75
CA GLY A 279 11.25 9.31 2.18
C GLY A 279 10.49 10.19 3.17
N GLY A 280 10.42 9.79 4.46
CA GLY A 280 9.59 10.46 5.45
C GLY A 280 10.04 11.87 5.81
N LEU A 281 11.34 12.09 6.06
CA LEU A 281 11.88 13.42 6.37
C LEU A 281 11.65 14.42 5.22
N VAL A 282 11.80 13.97 3.98
CA VAL A 282 11.54 14.82 2.79
C VAL A 282 10.09 15.30 2.79
N LEU A 283 9.13 14.41 3.08
CA LEU A 283 7.72 14.78 3.16
C LEU A 283 7.41 15.68 4.35
N LEU A 284 8.05 15.48 5.50
CA LEU A 284 7.89 16.35 6.68
C LEU A 284 8.37 17.78 6.40
N VAL A 285 9.57 17.91 5.83
CA VAL A 285 10.15 19.22 5.46
C VAL A 285 9.30 19.88 4.38
N LEU A 286 8.86 19.12 3.38
CA LEU A 286 7.98 19.63 2.32
C LEU A 286 6.63 20.09 2.90
N PHE A 287 6.04 19.31 3.81
CA PHE A 287 4.80 19.68 4.49
C PHE A 287 4.99 20.99 5.26
N ALA A 288 6.04 21.10 6.07
CA ALA A 288 6.34 22.31 6.84
C ALA A 288 6.51 23.54 5.92
N ALA A 289 7.28 23.42 4.85
CA ALA A 289 7.48 24.50 3.88
C ALA A 289 6.16 24.92 3.20
N LEU A 290 5.40 23.96 2.67
CA LEU A 290 4.13 24.23 1.99
C LEU A 290 3.07 24.78 2.96
N PHE A 291 3.04 24.29 4.20
CA PHE A 291 2.12 24.75 5.23
C PHE A 291 2.45 26.18 5.68
N CYS A 292 3.74 26.51 5.87
CA CYS A 292 4.18 27.87 6.15
C CYS A 292 3.81 28.83 5.01
N LEU A 293 4.08 28.46 3.76
CA LEU A 293 3.69 29.25 2.59
C LEU A 293 2.16 29.45 2.53
N LEU A 294 1.38 28.42 2.84
CA LEU A 294 -0.07 28.50 2.88
C LEU A 294 -0.53 29.43 4.02
N ALA A 295 0.03 29.30 5.22
CA ALA A 295 -0.30 30.14 6.37
C ALA A 295 0.00 31.63 6.10
N LEU A 296 1.09 31.94 5.39
CA LEU A 296 1.43 33.30 4.97
C LEU A 296 0.39 33.90 4.01
N GLN A 297 -0.33 33.09 3.24
CA GLN A 297 -1.44 33.54 2.39
C GLN A 297 -2.75 33.77 3.17
N LYS A 298 -2.74 33.57 4.49
CA LYS A 298 -3.87 33.80 5.41
C LYS A 298 -5.21 33.22 4.90
N PRO A 299 -5.28 31.93 4.53
CA PRO A 299 -6.54 31.30 4.15
C PRO A 299 -7.50 31.23 5.33
N LYS A 300 -8.77 30.93 5.06
CA LYS A 300 -9.77 30.63 6.11
C LYS A 300 -9.27 29.49 7.00
N ALA A 301 -9.69 29.45 8.27
CA ALA A 301 -9.29 28.41 9.22
C ALA A 301 -9.49 26.98 8.68
N SER A 302 -10.61 26.72 8.00
CA SER A 302 -10.88 25.42 7.35
C SER A 302 -9.84 25.04 6.27
N GLY A 303 -9.18 26.02 5.65
CA GLY A 303 -8.10 25.79 4.70
C GLY A 303 -6.81 25.28 5.35
N LEU A 304 -6.53 25.68 6.59
CA LEU A 304 -5.37 25.22 7.38
C LEU A 304 -5.65 23.91 8.13
N LEU A 305 -6.87 23.75 8.63
CA LEU A 305 -7.24 22.57 9.42
C LEU A 305 -7.21 21.29 8.58
N TRP A 306 -7.62 21.34 7.31
CA TRP A 306 -7.67 20.12 6.50
C TRP A 306 -6.29 19.47 6.26
N PRO A 307 -5.25 20.21 5.81
CA PRO A 307 -3.89 19.67 5.79
C PRO A 307 -3.40 19.14 7.14
N LEU A 308 -3.74 19.81 8.25
CA LEU A 308 -3.39 19.36 9.60
C LEU A 308 -4.08 18.06 10.00
N VAL A 309 -5.33 17.84 9.58
CA VAL A 309 -6.05 16.56 9.80
C VAL A 309 -5.34 15.42 9.09
N LEU A 310 -4.92 15.61 7.83
CA LEU A 310 -4.18 14.61 7.06
C LEU A 310 -2.78 14.37 7.65
N PHE A 311 -2.11 15.43 8.12
CA PHE A 311 -0.84 15.31 8.82
C PHE A 311 -0.98 14.54 10.14
N ALA A 312 -2.01 14.84 10.93
CA ALA A 312 -2.33 14.10 12.15
C ALA A 312 -2.68 12.63 11.85
N ALA A 313 -3.34 12.34 10.73
CA ALA A 313 -3.59 10.97 10.29
C ALA A 313 -2.28 10.22 10.03
N ALA A 314 -1.30 10.86 9.38
CA ALA A 314 0.01 10.28 9.16
C ALA A 314 0.76 10.00 10.48
N LEU A 315 0.78 10.96 11.41
CA LEU A 315 1.39 10.78 12.72
C LEU A 315 0.68 9.69 13.53
N GLY A 316 -0.65 9.67 13.49
CA GLY A 316 -1.47 8.64 14.11
C GLY A 316 -1.16 7.25 13.56
N ALA A 317 -1.01 7.11 12.24
CA ALA A 317 -0.59 5.86 11.62
C ALA A 317 0.83 5.46 12.04
N ASN A 318 1.76 6.41 12.10
CA ASN A 318 3.14 6.11 12.46
C ASN A 318 3.27 5.66 13.92
N PHE A 319 2.70 6.43 14.85
CA PHE A 319 2.84 6.18 16.28
C PHE A 319 1.91 5.10 16.81
N ALA A 320 0.91 4.66 16.03
CA ALA A 320 0.17 3.42 16.34
C ALA A 320 1.12 2.19 16.43
N MET A 321 2.23 2.21 15.70
CA MET A 321 3.23 1.13 15.72
C MET A 321 4.01 1.05 17.03
N ILE A 322 3.89 2.01 17.95
CA ILE A 322 4.44 1.89 19.32
C ILE A 322 3.84 0.68 20.04
N LEU A 323 2.59 0.32 19.72
CA LEU A 323 1.90 -0.82 20.32
C LEU A 323 2.30 -2.15 19.66
N SER A 324 2.98 -2.11 18.52
CA SER A 324 3.45 -3.31 17.82
C SER A 324 4.84 -3.74 18.28
N PRO A 325 5.11 -5.06 18.40
CA PRO A 325 6.46 -5.56 18.68
C PRO A 325 7.48 -5.24 17.58
N VAL A 326 7.06 -5.15 16.31
CA VAL A 326 7.96 -4.98 15.17
C VAL A 326 7.42 -3.91 14.20
N TYR A 327 8.28 -2.97 13.80
CA TYR A 327 7.97 -1.96 12.80
C TYR A 327 8.79 -2.15 11.52
N TYR A 328 8.21 -2.87 10.56
CA TYR A 328 8.78 -3.06 9.22
C TYR A 328 8.70 -1.82 8.34
N ASP A 329 9.65 -1.63 7.43
CA ASP A 329 9.67 -0.50 6.48
C ASP A 329 8.41 -0.42 5.62
N ARG A 330 7.89 -1.57 5.17
CA ARG A 330 6.63 -1.67 4.40
C ARG A 330 5.43 -1.07 5.13
N SER A 331 5.42 -1.08 6.48
CA SER A 331 4.35 -0.47 7.26
C SER A 331 4.30 1.05 7.15
N THR A 332 5.37 1.73 6.70
CA THR A 332 5.36 3.19 6.48
C THR A 332 4.50 3.63 5.28
N HIS A 333 4.04 2.71 4.43
CA HIS A 333 3.28 3.05 3.21
C HIS A 333 2.05 3.94 3.47
N GLY A 334 1.22 3.60 4.46
CA GLY A 334 0.05 4.39 4.83
C GLY A 334 0.43 5.75 5.44
N VAL A 335 1.50 5.79 6.23
CA VAL A 335 2.05 7.02 6.85
C VAL A 335 2.46 8.01 5.76
N PHE A 336 3.30 7.56 4.82
CA PHE A 336 3.81 8.41 3.76
C PHE A 336 2.70 8.83 2.80
N THR A 337 1.72 7.97 2.56
CA THR A 337 0.54 8.32 1.76
C THR A 337 -0.29 9.45 2.39
N PHE A 338 -0.51 9.42 3.70
CA PHE A 338 -1.19 10.53 4.39
C PHE A 338 -0.35 11.81 4.42
N LEU A 339 0.98 11.73 4.57
CA LEU A 339 1.87 12.89 4.42
C LEU A 339 1.83 13.49 3.01
N THR A 340 1.83 12.65 1.97
CA THR A 340 1.65 13.07 0.58
C THR A 340 0.31 13.78 0.41
N ALA A 341 -0.77 13.25 0.98
CA ALA A 341 -2.08 13.91 0.96
C ALA A 341 -2.07 15.26 1.67
N ALA A 342 -1.39 15.38 2.81
CA ALA A 342 -1.25 16.62 3.56
C ALA A 342 -0.47 17.68 2.76
N CYS A 343 0.65 17.30 2.13
CA CYS A 343 1.41 18.16 1.22
C CYS A 343 0.56 18.62 0.03
N ALA A 344 -0.16 17.69 -0.61
CA ALA A 344 -1.03 17.98 -1.73
C ALA A 344 -2.19 18.92 -1.35
N ALA A 345 -2.75 18.76 -0.14
CA ALA A 345 -3.79 19.63 0.40
C ALA A 345 -3.29 21.06 0.64
N CYS A 346 -2.01 21.25 0.98
CA CYS A 346 -1.38 22.57 0.97
C CYS A 346 -1.20 23.08 -0.46
N ALA A 347 -0.56 22.29 -1.33
CA ALA A 347 -0.17 22.70 -2.67
C ALA A 347 -1.35 23.14 -3.55
N VAL A 348 -2.50 22.47 -3.45
CA VAL A 348 -3.71 22.81 -4.24
C VAL A 348 -4.33 24.16 -3.84
N GLN A 349 -4.00 24.65 -2.64
CA GLN A 349 -4.53 25.91 -2.11
C GLN A 349 -3.62 27.11 -2.41
N LEU A 350 -2.35 26.86 -2.72
CA LEU A 350 -1.39 27.93 -2.93
C LEU A 350 -1.73 28.75 -4.19
N GLU A 351 -1.82 30.06 -3.99
CA GLU A 351 -1.99 31.04 -5.05
C GLU A 351 -0.65 31.71 -5.40
N GLY A 352 -0.59 32.33 -6.59
CA GLY A 352 0.61 33.00 -7.09
C GLY A 352 1.25 32.31 -8.30
N ARG A 353 1.69 33.14 -9.26
CA ARG A 353 2.32 32.66 -10.51
C ARG A 353 3.64 31.95 -10.25
N GLU A 354 4.48 32.51 -9.38
CA GLU A 354 5.79 31.95 -9.07
C GLU A 354 5.68 30.62 -8.33
N VAL A 355 4.76 30.50 -7.36
CA VAL A 355 4.53 29.21 -6.66
C VAL A 355 4.11 28.13 -7.65
N ARG A 356 3.19 28.44 -8.58
CA ARG A 356 2.76 27.47 -9.60
C ARG A 356 3.90 27.09 -10.55
N ARG A 357 4.77 28.03 -10.92
CA ARG A 357 5.97 27.77 -11.73
C ARG A 357 6.94 26.85 -11.00
N VAL A 358 7.21 27.11 -9.72
CA VAL A 358 8.09 26.26 -8.90
C VAL A 358 7.51 24.86 -8.76
N LEU A 359 6.22 24.71 -8.47
CA LEU A 359 5.58 23.40 -8.40
C LEU A 359 5.63 22.66 -9.74
N ALA A 360 5.42 23.36 -10.87
CA ALA A 360 5.49 22.75 -12.19
C ALA A 360 6.93 22.36 -12.58
N ALA A 361 7.91 23.21 -12.29
CA ALA A 361 9.33 22.92 -12.53
C ALA A 361 9.81 21.75 -11.67
N GLY A 362 9.41 21.72 -10.39
CA GLY A 362 9.66 20.60 -9.49
C GLY A 362 9.03 19.30 -10.00
N ALA A 363 7.76 19.34 -10.43
CA ALA A 363 7.11 18.18 -11.03
C ALA A 363 7.83 17.69 -12.30
N ALA A 364 8.29 18.59 -13.16
CA ALA A 364 9.05 18.24 -14.36
C ALA A 364 10.40 17.60 -14.01
N GLY A 365 11.17 18.19 -13.10
CA GLY A 365 12.45 17.63 -12.65
C GLY A 365 12.30 16.26 -11.97
N LEU A 366 11.29 16.11 -11.10
CA LEU A 366 10.96 14.84 -10.47
C LEU A 366 10.48 13.80 -11.50
N THR A 367 9.77 14.21 -12.56
CA THR A 367 9.38 13.31 -13.66
C THR A 367 10.60 12.79 -14.40
N MET A 368 11.60 13.64 -14.67
CA MET A 368 12.86 13.20 -15.29
C MET A 368 13.60 12.20 -14.39
N ALA A 369 13.71 12.50 -13.08
CA ALA A 369 14.32 11.58 -12.12
C ALA A 369 13.56 10.24 -12.04
N ALA A 370 12.22 10.30 -12.00
CA ALA A 370 11.37 9.11 -11.97
C ALA A 370 11.50 8.29 -13.26
N ALA A 371 11.66 8.92 -14.43
CA ALA A 371 11.88 8.21 -15.69
C ALA A 371 13.19 7.40 -15.67
N VAL A 372 14.29 7.98 -15.17
CA VAL A 372 15.57 7.26 -15.00
C VAL A 372 15.40 6.09 -14.02
N GLN A 373 14.76 6.33 -12.88
CA GLN A 373 14.47 5.27 -11.91
C GLN A 373 13.59 4.17 -12.49
N PHE A 374 12.62 4.52 -13.34
CA PHE A 374 11.73 3.56 -13.98
C PHE A 374 12.47 2.64 -14.94
N VAL A 375 13.49 3.12 -15.65
CA VAL A 375 14.35 2.28 -16.50
C VAL A 375 15.11 1.26 -15.66
N TRP A 376 15.74 1.70 -14.56
CA TRP A 376 16.45 0.79 -13.64
C TRP A 376 15.51 -0.22 -12.98
N ALA A 377 14.37 0.24 -12.47
CA ALA A 377 13.36 -0.59 -11.86
C ALA A 377 12.80 -1.62 -12.86
N GLY A 378 12.49 -1.19 -14.07
CA GLY A 378 11.98 -2.05 -15.12
C GLY A 378 12.97 -3.14 -15.52
N TYR A 379 14.25 -2.81 -15.65
CA TYR A 379 15.30 -3.80 -15.92
C TYR A 379 15.43 -4.81 -14.78
N ASP A 380 15.46 -4.33 -13.54
CA ASP A 380 15.55 -5.17 -12.33
C ASP A 380 14.38 -6.17 -12.26
N ILE A 381 13.15 -5.65 -12.35
CA ILE A 381 11.92 -6.44 -12.25
C ILE A 381 11.84 -7.45 -13.41
N ALA A 382 12.16 -7.04 -14.64
CA ALA A 382 12.15 -7.94 -15.80
C ALA A 382 13.19 -9.07 -15.69
N SER A 383 14.39 -8.76 -15.20
CA SER A 383 15.46 -9.75 -15.05
C SER A 383 15.16 -10.73 -13.92
N PHE A 384 14.65 -10.22 -12.80
CA PHE A 384 14.15 -11.03 -11.69
C PHE A 384 13.02 -11.97 -12.15
N PHE A 385 12.06 -11.46 -12.92
CA PHE A 385 10.99 -12.24 -13.50
C PHE A 385 11.51 -13.36 -14.40
N ALA A 386 12.44 -13.06 -15.30
CA ALA A 386 13.01 -14.04 -16.21
C ALA A 386 13.70 -15.19 -15.44
N MET A 387 14.49 -14.86 -14.42
CA MET A 387 15.13 -15.89 -13.58
C MET A 387 14.11 -16.72 -12.79
N LYS A 388 13.11 -16.08 -12.17
CA LYS A 388 12.06 -16.80 -11.43
C LYS A 388 11.23 -17.70 -12.35
N GLN A 389 10.95 -17.27 -13.57
CA GLN A 389 10.24 -18.08 -14.56
C GLN A 389 11.06 -19.29 -15.01
N THR A 390 12.36 -19.10 -15.25
CA THR A 390 13.28 -20.21 -15.57
C THR A 390 13.32 -21.22 -14.44
N ARG A 391 13.55 -20.77 -13.19
CA ARG A 391 13.55 -21.66 -12.01
C ARG A 391 12.21 -22.37 -11.84
N ALA A 392 11.09 -21.67 -11.98
CA ALA A 392 9.76 -22.26 -11.89
C ALA A 392 9.54 -23.38 -12.93
N SER A 393 10.00 -23.17 -14.17
CA SER A 393 9.91 -24.19 -15.22
C SER A 393 10.78 -25.42 -14.93
N GLU A 394 11.96 -25.21 -14.35
CA GLU A 394 12.86 -26.29 -13.93
C GLU A 394 12.25 -27.10 -12.78
N LEU A 395 11.73 -26.43 -11.74
CA LEU A 395 11.07 -27.10 -10.61
C LEU A 395 9.86 -27.93 -11.07
N ALA A 396 9.03 -27.38 -11.95
CA ALA A 396 7.89 -28.11 -12.51
C ALA A 396 8.32 -29.33 -13.33
N ALA A 397 9.41 -29.24 -14.11
CA ALA A 397 9.93 -30.34 -14.91
C ALA A 397 10.51 -31.47 -14.02
N ARG A 398 11.26 -31.11 -12.97
CA ARG A 398 11.82 -32.06 -12.01
C ARG A 398 10.73 -32.77 -11.19
N ALA A 399 9.73 -32.02 -10.72
CA ALA A 399 8.55 -32.60 -10.06
C ALA A 399 7.81 -33.59 -10.99
N ALA A 400 7.62 -33.24 -12.26
CA ALA A 400 7.00 -34.13 -13.24
C ALA A 400 7.85 -35.38 -13.56
N ALA A 401 9.17 -35.30 -13.38
CA ALA A 401 10.09 -36.44 -13.48
C ALA A 401 10.08 -37.34 -12.23
N GLY A 402 9.35 -36.97 -11.18
CA GLY A 402 9.25 -37.72 -9.92
C GLY A 402 10.41 -37.46 -8.96
N GLU A 403 11.18 -36.38 -9.13
CA GLU A 403 12.15 -35.94 -8.12
C GLU A 403 11.39 -35.45 -6.88
N ALA A 404 11.70 -36.02 -5.71
CA ALA A 404 11.08 -35.67 -4.43
C ALA A 404 11.81 -34.50 -3.74
N GLU A 405 13.14 -34.49 -3.80
CA GLU A 405 14.01 -33.51 -3.14
C GLU A 405 14.81 -32.76 -4.19
N VAL A 406 14.72 -31.42 -4.19
CA VAL A 406 15.40 -30.58 -5.17
C VAL A 406 16.22 -29.51 -4.47
N VAL A 407 17.51 -29.46 -4.81
CA VAL A 407 18.39 -28.33 -4.46
C VAL A 407 18.55 -27.44 -5.69
N THR A 408 18.36 -26.15 -5.52
CA THR A 408 18.44 -25.13 -6.59
C THR A 408 19.15 -23.88 -6.07
N TYR A 409 18.88 -22.72 -6.65
CA TYR A 409 19.47 -21.45 -6.29
C TYR A 409 18.43 -20.44 -5.82
N ALA A 410 18.81 -19.58 -4.88
CA ALA A 410 18.08 -18.37 -4.52
C ALA A 410 18.30 -17.27 -5.57
N ILE A 411 17.42 -16.27 -5.64
CA ILE A 411 17.56 -15.13 -6.55
C ILE A 411 17.47 -13.81 -5.77
N GLU A 412 18.51 -12.98 -5.85
CA GLU A 412 18.55 -11.68 -5.18
C GLU A 412 18.45 -10.51 -6.19
N PRO A 413 17.44 -9.62 -6.06
CA PRO A 413 17.30 -8.44 -6.91
C PRO A 413 18.10 -7.22 -6.39
N TYR A 414 18.17 -6.14 -7.19
CA TYR A 414 19.06 -5.00 -6.90
C TYR A 414 18.35 -3.75 -6.35
N THR A 415 17.05 -3.60 -6.58
CA THR A 415 16.36 -2.32 -6.33
C THR A 415 15.10 -2.47 -5.51
N ARG A 416 14.79 -1.45 -4.70
CA ARG A 416 13.57 -1.38 -3.88
C ARG A 416 12.25 -1.46 -4.64
N TRP A 417 12.28 -1.33 -5.96
CA TRP A 417 11.09 -1.46 -6.80
C TRP A 417 10.79 -2.92 -7.14
N CYS A 418 11.77 -3.82 -7.09
CA CYS A 418 11.55 -5.25 -7.26
C CYS A 418 10.86 -5.85 -6.03
N SER A 419 9.91 -6.76 -6.26
CA SER A 419 9.10 -7.37 -5.19
C SER A 419 9.94 -8.21 -4.23
N GLY A 420 10.99 -8.87 -4.71
CA GLY A 420 11.90 -9.68 -3.90
C GLY A 420 12.93 -8.88 -3.09
N TRP A 421 13.05 -7.56 -3.29
CA TRP A 421 14.09 -6.78 -2.60
C TRP A 421 13.82 -6.71 -1.10
N GLY A 422 14.75 -7.23 -0.30
CA GLY A 422 14.61 -7.30 1.16
C GLY A 422 13.52 -8.28 1.63
N LEU A 423 13.13 -9.25 0.78
CA LEU A 423 12.30 -10.40 1.17
C LEU A 423 13.13 -11.68 1.07
N PRO A 424 12.84 -12.69 1.91
CA PRO A 424 13.45 -14.00 1.74
C PRO A 424 13.00 -14.66 0.43
N ASP A 425 13.95 -15.30 -0.25
CA ASP A 425 13.72 -16.30 -1.28
C ASP A 425 14.17 -17.67 -0.72
N LEU A 426 14.49 -18.67 -1.56
CA LEU A 426 14.88 -20.00 -1.07
C LEU A 426 16.15 -19.97 -0.20
N ARG A 427 16.21 -20.84 0.82
CA ARG A 427 17.29 -20.95 1.80
C ARG A 427 17.92 -22.34 1.83
N GLN A 428 19.04 -22.46 2.54
CA GLN A 428 19.72 -23.73 2.77
C GLN A 428 18.88 -24.70 3.61
N ASP A 429 18.18 -24.17 4.62
CA ASP A 429 17.26 -24.96 5.45
C ASP A 429 15.96 -25.23 4.68
N PRO A 430 15.65 -26.51 4.34
CA PRO A 430 14.40 -26.86 3.68
C PRO A 430 13.18 -26.67 4.58
N ASP A 431 13.35 -26.64 5.90
CA ASP A 431 12.26 -26.44 6.88
C ASP A 431 11.88 -24.96 7.03
N ASP A 432 12.65 -24.02 6.44
CA ASP A 432 12.22 -22.63 6.38
C ASP A 432 10.89 -22.54 5.61
N TRP A 433 9.96 -21.75 6.14
CA TRP A 433 8.59 -21.66 5.61
C TRP A 433 8.57 -21.30 4.11
N VAL A 434 9.51 -20.47 3.62
CA VAL A 434 9.55 -20.09 2.20
C VAL A 434 9.94 -21.28 1.31
N CYS A 435 10.81 -22.15 1.80
CA CYS A 435 11.24 -23.38 1.14
C CYS A 435 10.11 -24.40 1.14
N ALA A 436 9.58 -24.73 2.33
CA ALA A 436 8.52 -25.71 2.52
C ALA A 436 7.25 -25.35 1.72
N ASP A 437 6.80 -24.09 1.78
CA ASP A 437 5.59 -23.66 1.06
C ASP A 437 5.81 -23.63 -0.46
N THR A 438 7.03 -23.30 -0.93
CA THR A 438 7.36 -23.36 -2.35
C THR A 438 7.48 -24.81 -2.83
N ALA A 439 8.10 -25.72 -2.07
CA ALA A 439 8.16 -27.15 -2.37
C ALA A 439 6.75 -27.72 -2.57
N LYS A 440 5.89 -27.47 -1.58
CA LYS A 440 4.49 -27.86 -1.59
C LYS A 440 3.72 -27.28 -2.79
N TYR A 441 4.02 -26.04 -3.19
CA TYR A 441 3.42 -25.41 -4.37
C TYR A 441 3.72 -26.16 -5.67
N TYR A 442 4.94 -26.67 -5.82
CA TYR A 442 5.37 -27.42 -7.01
C TYR A 442 5.13 -28.94 -6.90
N GLY A 443 4.68 -29.43 -5.74
CA GLY A 443 4.47 -30.86 -5.50
C GLY A 443 5.77 -31.63 -5.21
N LEU A 444 6.74 -30.97 -4.58
CA LEU A 444 7.99 -31.55 -4.11
C LEU A 444 7.90 -31.84 -2.60
N ASP A 445 8.62 -32.86 -2.12
CA ASP A 445 8.72 -33.19 -0.71
C ASP A 445 9.69 -32.26 0.02
N SER A 446 10.77 -31.85 -0.65
CA SER A 446 11.77 -30.92 -0.12
C SER A 446 12.33 -30.01 -1.21
N LEU A 447 12.56 -28.74 -0.85
CA LEU A 447 13.19 -27.74 -1.71
C LEU A 447 14.15 -26.91 -0.87
N SER A 448 15.39 -26.77 -1.33
CA SER A 448 16.34 -25.84 -0.72
C SER A 448 17.20 -25.16 -1.79
N ALA A 449 17.98 -24.18 -1.36
CA ALA A 449 18.99 -23.56 -2.20
C ALA A 449 20.37 -23.64 -1.55
N ASP A 450 21.40 -23.94 -2.34
CA ASP A 450 22.80 -24.00 -1.89
C ASP A 450 23.59 -22.74 -2.24
N GLU A 451 23.16 -22.00 -3.26
CA GLU A 451 23.77 -20.75 -3.71
C GLU A 451 22.73 -19.65 -3.95
N ALA A 452 23.19 -18.39 -3.99
CA ALA A 452 22.39 -17.26 -4.46
C ALA A 452 22.88 -16.78 -5.81
N ARG A 453 21.96 -16.66 -6.78
CA ARG A 453 22.25 -16.13 -8.11
C ARG A 453 21.69 -14.73 -8.31
N THR A 454 22.36 -14.00 -9.19
CA THR A 454 22.00 -12.65 -9.60
C THR A 454 22.09 -12.52 -11.12
N TYR A 455 21.80 -11.32 -11.65
CA TYR A 455 21.85 -11.01 -13.08
C TYR A 455 22.67 -9.75 -13.32
N PRO A 456 23.30 -9.58 -14.50
CA PRO A 456 24.15 -8.42 -14.76
C PRO A 456 23.41 -7.09 -14.53
N PHE A 457 23.82 -6.29 -13.56
CA PHE A 457 23.21 -4.98 -13.30
C PHE A 457 24.28 -3.87 -13.35
N PRO A 458 24.38 -3.11 -14.46
CA PRO A 458 25.45 -2.14 -14.64
C PRO A 458 25.53 -1.12 -13.50
N GLY A 459 26.71 -1.02 -12.88
CA GLY A 459 27.00 -0.05 -11.83
C GLY A 459 26.40 -0.37 -10.45
N LYS A 460 25.91 -1.59 -10.23
CA LYS A 460 25.49 -2.06 -8.90
C LYS A 460 26.01 -3.47 -8.60
N THR A 461 26.37 -3.68 -7.35
CA THR A 461 26.58 -5.00 -6.74
C THR A 461 25.61 -5.15 -5.57
N ASN A 462 25.28 -6.38 -5.20
CA ASN A 462 24.56 -6.73 -3.98
C ASN A 462 25.29 -7.88 -3.29
N THR A 463 24.82 -8.28 -2.11
CA THR A 463 25.51 -9.25 -1.27
C THR A 463 25.71 -10.58 -1.98
N ALA A 464 24.67 -11.15 -2.60
CA ALA A 464 24.81 -12.39 -3.37
C ALA A 464 25.80 -12.28 -4.55
N PHE A 465 25.90 -11.13 -5.22
CA PHE A 465 26.91 -10.95 -6.27
C PHE A 465 28.34 -10.96 -5.72
N GLU A 466 28.53 -10.42 -4.52
CA GLU A 466 29.85 -10.28 -3.88
C GLU A 466 30.32 -11.58 -3.22
N THR A 467 29.41 -12.32 -2.58
CA THR A 467 29.76 -13.51 -1.80
C THR A 467 29.37 -14.83 -2.46
N GLY A 468 28.36 -14.82 -3.35
CA GLY A 468 27.72 -16.04 -3.86
C GLY A 468 26.88 -16.81 -2.82
N GLU A 469 26.86 -16.31 -1.58
CA GLU A 469 26.20 -16.95 -0.45
C GLU A 469 24.75 -16.48 -0.31
N ILE A 470 23.90 -17.35 0.24
CA ILE A 470 22.51 -17.01 0.56
C ILE A 470 22.52 -16.12 1.80
N PRO A 471 21.94 -14.90 1.74
CA PRO A 471 21.98 -13.99 2.87
C PRO A 471 21.13 -14.53 4.05
N ASP A 472 21.71 -14.53 5.24
CA ASP A 472 21.02 -14.73 6.52
C ASP A 472 20.15 -13.49 6.82
N ILE A 473 18.94 -13.41 6.25
CA ILE A 473 18.02 -12.28 6.49
C ILE A 473 17.07 -12.57 7.66
#